data_AF-A0A7R8ZNA8-F1
#
_entry.id   AF-A0A7R8ZNA8-F1
#
_cell.length_a   1.000
_cell.length_b   1.000
_cell.length_c   1.000
_cell.angle_alpha   90.00
_cell.angle_beta   90.00
_cell.angle_gamma   90.00
#
_symmetry.space_group_name_H-M   'P 1'
#
loop_
_entity.id
_entity.type
_entity.pdbx_description
1 polymer ?
#
loop_
_entity_poly.entity_id
_entity_poly.type
_entity_poly.pdbx_seq_one_letter_code
_entity_poly.pdbx_strand_id
1 'polypeptide(L)'
;MLARNESRLADAEKLFRRAQTLAPNEPSVHIHFGQFLSETSRHEEAAEEYLRAAQLSPEDHDVVFNAATSLREAGALDQAERFYRKAVKLRPDDAASHMNLGAILHVNGKLHEAESSYLESIRLRPNDETTRANLGKLYSLFRKQGLQPRQVIR
;
A
#
# COMPACT_ATOMS: atom_id res chain seq x y z
N MET A 1 -26.08 19.60 -10.25
CA MET A 1 -25.35 18.33 -10.48
C MET A 1 -24.74 17.75 -9.20
N LEU A 2 -24.18 18.57 -8.30
CA LEU A 2 -23.56 18.12 -7.03
C LEU A 2 -24.51 17.33 -6.09
N ALA A 3 -25.69 17.84 -5.78
CA ALA A 3 -26.66 17.16 -4.91
C ALA A 3 -27.11 15.77 -5.42
N ARG A 4 -27.17 15.59 -6.74
CA ARG A 4 -27.49 14.28 -7.35
C ARG A 4 -26.33 13.29 -7.20
N ASN A 5 -25.10 13.78 -7.17
CA ASN A 5 -23.92 12.96 -6.95
C ASN A 5 -23.83 12.52 -5.48
N GLU A 6 -24.01 13.46 -4.55
CA GLU A 6 -24.05 13.18 -3.11
C GLU A 6 -25.13 12.15 -2.76
N SER A 7 -26.34 12.28 -3.33
CA SER A 7 -27.40 11.29 -3.15
C SER A 7 -27.01 9.90 -3.65
N ARG A 8 -26.31 9.81 -4.79
CA ARG A 8 -25.86 8.51 -5.33
C ARG A 8 -24.78 7.86 -4.48
N LEU A 9 -23.86 8.65 -3.95
CA LEU A 9 -22.82 8.17 -3.03
C LEU A 9 -23.45 7.63 -1.74
N ALA A 10 -24.43 8.34 -1.19
CA ALA A 10 -25.15 7.90 0.01
C ALA A 10 -25.93 6.59 -0.22
N ASP A 11 -26.57 6.44 -1.38
CA ASP A 11 -27.29 5.21 -1.71
C ASP A 11 -26.34 4.04 -1.98
N ALA A 12 -25.18 4.28 -2.61
CA ALA A 12 -24.13 3.28 -2.77
C ALA A 12 -23.60 2.80 -1.42
N GLU A 13 -23.31 3.72 -0.49
CA GLU A 13 -22.84 3.36 0.85
C GLU A 13 -23.85 2.50 1.62
N LYS A 14 -25.16 2.79 1.52
CA LYS A 14 -26.20 1.94 2.11
C LYS A 14 -26.15 0.51 1.57
N LEU A 15 -25.90 0.34 0.27
CA LEU A 15 -25.78 -0.99 -0.35
C LEU A 15 -24.57 -1.74 0.17
N PHE A 16 -23.41 -1.07 0.32
CA PHE A 16 -22.22 -1.69 0.90
C PHE A 16 -22.43 -2.10 2.36
N ARG A 17 -22.99 -1.24 3.20
CA ARG A 17 -23.30 -1.58 4.61
C ARG A 17 -24.29 -2.74 4.73
N ARG A 18 -25.28 -2.79 3.83
CA ARG A 18 -26.19 -3.95 3.74
C ARG A 18 -25.44 -5.23 3.35
N ALA A 19 -24.55 -5.17 2.36
CA ALA A 19 -23.74 -6.31 1.95
C ALA A 19 -22.86 -6.83 3.12
N GLN A 20 -22.22 -5.93 3.87
CA GLN A 20 -21.46 -6.28 5.08
C GLN A 20 -22.32 -6.98 6.13
N THR A 21 -23.56 -6.54 6.31
CA THR A 21 -24.50 -7.16 7.27
C THR A 21 -24.89 -8.58 6.82
N LEU A 22 -25.11 -8.78 5.52
CA LEU A 22 -25.53 -10.06 4.95
C LEU A 22 -24.38 -11.07 4.85
N ALA A 23 -23.15 -10.60 4.66
CA ALA A 23 -21.97 -11.42 4.40
C ALA A 23 -20.70 -10.85 5.08
N PRO A 24 -20.65 -10.79 6.43
CA PRO A 24 -19.58 -10.12 7.18
C PRO A 24 -18.21 -10.84 7.16
N ASN A 25 -18.18 -12.05 6.62
CA ASN A 25 -16.96 -12.86 6.50
C ASN A 25 -16.55 -13.07 5.04
N GLU A 26 -17.22 -12.42 4.08
CA GLU A 26 -16.82 -12.45 2.67
C GLU A 26 -15.80 -11.34 2.41
N PRO A 27 -14.53 -11.65 2.08
CA PRO A 27 -13.49 -10.64 1.88
C PRO A 27 -13.83 -9.65 0.78
N SER A 28 -14.50 -10.11 -0.29
CA SER A 28 -14.89 -9.29 -1.45
C SER A 28 -15.80 -8.12 -1.07
N VAL A 29 -16.67 -8.28 -0.07
CA VAL A 29 -17.55 -7.22 0.41
C VAL A 29 -16.73 -6.06 0.98
N HIS A 30 -15.74 -6.39 1.81
CA HIS A 30 -14.84 -5.42 2.41
C HIS A 30 -13.91 -4.78 1.36
N ILE A 31 -13.39 -5.56 0.40
CA ILE A 31 -12.56 -5.04 -0.70
C ILE A 31 -13.32 -4.00 -1.51
N HIS A 32 -14.53 -4.32 -1.96
CA HIS A 32 -15.30 -3.39 -2.80
C HIS A 32 -15.77 -2.15 -2.03
N PHE A 33 -16.11 -2.30 -0.75
CA PHE A 33 -16.45 -1.13 0.05
C PHE A 33 -15.23 -0.25 0.33
N GLY A 34 -14.08 -0.84 0.66
CA GLY A 34 -12.81 -0.14 0.79
C GLY A 34 -12.42 0.62 -0.47
N GLN A 35 -12.61 0.02 -1.66
CA GLN A 35 -12.40 0.71 -2.94
C GLN A 35 -13.30 1.94 -3.10
N PHE A 36 -14.60 1.81 -2.83
CA PHE A 36 -15.54 2.93 -2.88
C PHE A 36 -15.16 4.06 -1.92
N LEU A 37 -14.71 3.72 -0.71
CA LEU A 37 -14.24 4.70 0.28
C LEU A 37 -12.95 5.40 -0.19
N SER A 38 -11.99 4.67 -0.75
CA SER A 38 -10.78 5.25 -1.35
C SER A 38 -11.10 6.21 -2.50
N GLU A 39 -12.02 5.84 -3.40
CA GLU A 39 -12.45 6.69 -4.53
C GLU A 39 -13.19 7.96 -4.09
N THR A 40 -13.73 7.96 -2.87
CA THR A 40 -14.38 9.11 -2.23
C THR A 40 -13.47 9.82 -1.21
N SER A 41 -12.17 9.55 -1.24
CA SER A 41 -11.13 10.13 -0.38
C SER A 41 -11.33 9.90 1.13
N ARG A 42 -12.10 8.88 1.51
CA ARG A 42 -12.32 8.46 2.90
C ARG A 42 -11.26 7.43 3.29
N HIS A 43 -10.01 7.86 3.31
CA HIS A 43 -8.85 6.97 3.40
C HIS A 43 -8.79 6.17 4.71
N GLU A 44 -9.16 6.77 5.84
CA GLU A 44 -9.18 6.08 7.14
C GLU A 44 -10.18 4.91 7.14
N GLU A 45 -11.42 5.16 6.71
CA GLU A 45 -12.47 4.13 6.62
C GLU A 45 -12.11 3.07 5.56
N ALA A 46 -11.52 3.47 4.44
CA ALA A 46 -11.03 2.53 3.44
C ALA A 46 -9.99 1.57 4.04
N ALA A 47 -9.07 2.08 4.84
CA ALA A 47 -8.05 1.27 5.51
C ALA A 47 -8.68 0.25 6.48
N GLU A 48 -9.74 0.62 7.21
CA GLU A 48 -10.46 -0.31 8.08
C GLU A 48 -11.08 -1.47 7.28
N GLU A 49 -11.69 -1.18 6.14
CA GLU A 49 -12.28 -2.20 5.27
C GLU A 49 -11.22 -3.13 4.68
N TYR A 50 -10.12 -2.60 4.14
CA TYR A 50 -9.06 -3.44 3.61
C TYR A 50 -8.34 -4.24 4.70
N LEU A 51 -8.19 -3.70 5.91
CA LEU A 51 -7.69 -4.46 7.06
C LEU A 51 -8.62 -5.64 7.38
N ARG A 52 -9.93 -5.43 7.35
CA ARG A 52 -10.90 -6.49 7.57
C ARG A 52 -10.83 -7.56 6.47
N ALA A 53 -10.72 -7.16 5.21
CA ALA A 53 -10.49 -8.08 4.10
C ALA A 53 -9.21 -8.92 4.32
N ALA A 54 -8.11 -8.27 4.70
CA ALA A 54 -6.83 -8.95 4.93
C ALA A 54 -6.83 -9.85 6.17
N GLN A 55 -7.68 -9.60 7.17
CA GLN A 55 -7.92 -10.53 8.28
C GLN A 55 -8.64 -11.80 7.81
N LEU A 56 -9.61 -11.66 6.89
CA LEU A 56 -10.37 -12.77 6.33
C LEU A 56 -9.57 -13.57 5.29
N SER A 57 -8.62 -12.94 4.60
CA SER A 57 -7.75 -13.57 3.60
C SER A 57 -6.28 -13.21 3.82
N PRO A 58 -5.65 -13.70 4.91
CA PRO A 58 -4.31 -13.28 5.29
C PRO A 58 -3.21 -13.73 4.34
N GLU A 59 -3.43 -14.78 3.56
CA GLU A 59 -2.43 -15.31 2.61
C GLU A 59 -2.69 -14.82 1.16
N ASP A 60 -3.72 -14.01 0.95
CA ASP A 60 -3.94 -13.37 -0.35
C ASP A 60 -3.07 -12.11 -0.44
N HIS A 61 -2.07 -12.20 -1.32
CA HIS A 61 -1.15 -11.10 -1.58
C HIS A 61 -1.86 -9.80 -1.98
N ASP A 62 -2.84 -9.86 -2.89
CA ASP A 62 -3.43 -8.65 -3.46
C ASP A 62 -4.28 -7.93 -2.41
N VAL A 63 -4.95 -8.69 -1.54
CA VAL A 63 -5.67 -8.14 -0.39
C VAL A 63 -4.72 -7.52 0.63
N VAL A 64 -3.62 -8.21 0.98
CA VAL A 64 -2.59 -7.68 1.90
C VAL A 64 -1.91 -6.43 1.35
N PHE A 65 -1.61 -6.41 0.04
CA PHE A 65 -1.00 -5.28 -0.65
C PHE A 65 -1.94 -4.07 -0.71
N ASN A 66 -3.23 -4.29 -0.97
CA ASN A 66 -4.23 -3.23 -0.96
C ASN A 66 -4.41 -2.63 0.45
N ALA A 67 -4.44 -3.48 1.49
CA ALA A 67 -4.46 -2.99 2.87
C ALA A 67 -3.23 -2.13 3.19
N ALA A 68 -2.03 -2.55 2.77
CA ALA A 68 -0.82 -1.74 2.94
C ALA A 68 -0.94 -0.36 2.26
N THR A 69 -1.51 -0.34 1.06
CA THR A 69 -1.69 0.88 0.26
C THR A 69 -2.70 1.83 0.87
N SER A 70 -3.85 1.34 1.30
CA SER A 70 -4.85 2.16 1.98
C SER A 70 -4.37 2.66 3.34
N LEU A 71 -3.62 1.85 4.11
CA LEU A 71 -2.98 2.31 5.34
C LEU A 71 -1.99 3.45 5.10
N ARG A 72 -1.21 3.38 4.01
CA ARG A 72 -0.29 4.46 3.63
C ARG A 72 -1.06 5.74 3.29
N GLU A 73 -2.16 5.64 2.55
CA GLU A 73 -3.02 6.78 2.20
C GLU A 73 -3.71 7.40 3.43
N ALA A 74 -4.08 6.57 4.41
CA ALA A 74 -4.60 7.00 5.70
C ALA A 74 -3.53 7.57 6.65
N GLY A 75 -2.25 7.59 6.25
CA GLY A 75 -1.15 8.05 7.10
C GLY A 75 -0.76 7.09 8.23
N ALA A 76 -1.29 5.86 8.25
CA ALA A 76 -0.95 4.82 9.23
C ALA A 76 0.37 4.10 8.84
N LEU A 77 1.47 4.87 8.79
CA LEU A 77 2.72 4.48 8.12
C LEU A 77 3.38 3.23 8.70
N ASP A 78 3.38 3.06 10.02
CA ASP A 78 3.96 1.87 10.68
C ASP A 78 3.17 0.59 10.36
N GLN A 79 1.85 0.70 10.25
CA GLN A 79 1.01 -0.43 9.87
C GLN A 79 1.18 -0.76 8.39
N ALA A 80 1.22 0.27 7.53
CA ALA A 80 1.50 0.11 6.10
C ALA A 80 2.81 -0.64 5.88
N GLU A 81 3.88 -0.30 6.62
CA GLU A 81 5.16 -1.01 6.55
C GLU A 81 5.01 -2.50 6.88
N ARG A 82 4.29 -2.84 7.96
CA ARG A 82 4.07 -4.24 8.35
C ARG A 82 3.35 -5.04 7.24
N PHE A 83 2.34 -4.44 6.61
CA PHE A 83 1.60 -5.09 5.54
C PHE A 83 2.41 -5.18 4.23
N TYR A 84 3.19 -4.17 3.87
CA TYR A 84 4.09 -4.26 2.71
C TYR A 84 5.18 -5.33 2.91
N ARG A 85 5.74 -5.45 4.12
CA ARG A 85 6.66 -6.57 4.43
C ARG A 85 5.98 -7.93 4.28
N LYS A 86 4.71 -8.04 4.67
CA LYS A 86 3.92 -9.25 4.47
C LYS A 86 3.67 -9.52 2.99
N ALA A 87 3.33 -8.51 2.19
CA ALA A 87 3.16 -8.66 0.74
C ALA A 87 4.43 -9.19 0.07
N VAL A 88 5.61 -8.62 0.39
CA VAL A 88 6.92 -9.12 -0.09
C VAL A 88 7.16 -10.56 0.36
N LYS A 89 6.75 -10.96 1.56
CA LYS A 89 6.88 -12.36 2.01
C LYS A 89 5.98 -13.30 1.19
N LEU A 90 4.76 -12.88 0.83
CA LEU A 90 3.80 -13.67 0.07
C LEU A 90 4.20 -13.82 -1.40
N ARG A 91 4.74 -12.76 -2.01
CA ARG A 91 5.26 -12.77 -3.39
C ARG A 91 6.63 -12.08 -3.45
N PRO A 92 7.73 -12.80 -3.17
CA PRO A 92 9.07 -12.21 -3.10
C PRO A 92 9.62 -11.73 -4.45
N ASP A 93 9.03 -12.16 -5.57
CA ASP A 93 9.37 -11.80 -6.94
C ASP A 93 8.47 -10.68 -7.52
N ASP A 94 7.57 -10.11 -6.71
CA ASP A 94 6.76 -8.96 -7.12
C ASP A 94 7.52 -7.63 -6.95
N ALA A 95 7.91 -7.04 -8.07
CA ALA A 95 8.63 -5.76 -8.08
C ALA A 95 7.83 -4.62 -7.42
N ALA A 96 6.49 -4.61 -7.56
CA ALA A 96 5.65 -3.55 -7.00
C ALA A 96 5.65 -3.58 -5.47
N SER A 97 5.64 -4.76 -4.86
CA SER A 97 5.74 -4.95 -3.40
C SER A 97 7.06 -4.43 -2.85
N HIS A 98 8.18 -4.74 -3.52
CA HIS A 98 9.49 -4.20 -3.15
C HIS A 98 9.58 -2.68 -3.32
N MET A 99 9.05 -2.14 -4.42
CA MET A 99 9.01 -0.69 -4.64
C MET A 99 8.23 0.03 -3.53
N ASN A 100 7.03 -0.45 -3.19
CA ASN A 100 6.19 0.19 -2.19
C ASN A 100 6.71 -0.02 -0.75
N LEU A 101 7.32 -1.18 -0.46
CA LEU A 101 8.07 -1.37 0.78
C LEU A 101 9.24 -0.37 0.88
N GLY A 102 10.00 -0.17 -0.20
CA GLY A 102 11.04 0.86 -0.25
C GLY A 102 10.49 2.27 -0.01
N ALA A 103 9.32 2.59 -0.58
CA ALA A 103 8.64 3.86 -0.40
C ALA A 103 8.27 4.11 1.06
N ILE A 104 7.60 3.17 1.72
CA ILE A 104 7.19 3.35 3.11
C ILE A 104 8.38 3.37 4.07
N LEU A 105 9.41 2.56 3.83
CA LEU A 105 10.65 2.58 4.62
C LEU A 105 11.38 3.92 4.49
N HIS A 106 11.40 4.50 3.29
CA HIS A 106 11.98 5.82 3.07
C HIS A 106 11.22 6.88 3.87
N VAL A 107 9.89 6.88 3.84
CA VAL A 107 9.06 7.80 4.64
C VAL A 107 9.30 7.61 6.14
N ASN A 108 9.42 6.36 6.61
CA ASN A 108 9.70 6.02 8.01
C ASN A 108 11.16 6.25 8.43
N GLY A 109 12.02 6.78 7.55
CA GLY A 109 13.44 7.06 7.85
C GLY A 109 14.34 5.83 7.92
N LYS A 110 13.85 4.64 7.53
CA LYS A 110 14.62 3.38 7.50
C LYS A 110 15.41 3.26 6.19
N LEU A 111 16.32 4.21 5.99
CA LEU A 111 16.85 4.53 4.67
C LEU A 111 17.65 3.40 4.01
N HIS A 112 18.45 2.62 4.75
CA HIS A 112 19.19 1.48 4.18
C HIS A 112 18.29 0.29 3.82
N GLU A 113 17.20 0.09 4.56
CA GLU A 113 16.20 -0.93 4.22
C GLU A 113 15.40 -0.49 2.99
N ALA A 114 15.09 0.80 2.89
CA ALA A 114 14.48 1.38 1.70
C ALA A 114 15.34 1.17 0.46
N GLU A 115 16.65 1.46 0.55
CA GLU A 115 17.63 1.21 -0.51
C GLU A 115 17.61 -0.26 -0.96
N SER A 116 17.65 -1.19 -0.01
CA SER A 116 17.65 -2.63 -0.30
C SER A 116 16.37 -3.05 -1.05
N SER A 117 15.22 -2.54 -0.64
CA SER A 117 13.93 -2.85 -1.28
C SER A 117 13.82 -2.24 -2.68
N TYR A 118 14.29 -1.00 -2.88
CA TYR A 118 14.32 -0.40 -4.21
C TYR A 118 15.27 -1.12 -5.16
N LEU A 119 16.45 -1.54 -4.69
CA LEU A 119 17.40 -2.30 -5.50
C LEU A 119 16.81 -3.65 -5.92
N GLU A 120 16.08 -4.33 -5.04
CA GLU A 120 15.40 -5.59 -5.38
C GLU A 120 14.26 -5.37 -6.40
N SER A 121 13.48 -4.30 -6.25
CA SER A 121 12.50 -3.90 -7.27
C SER A 121 13.17 -3.63 -8.64
N ILE A 122 14.31 -2.93 -8.67
CA ILE A 122 15.07 -2.69 -9.91
C ILE A 122 15.63 -4.00 -10.48
N ARG A 123 16.09 -4.93 -9.64
CA ARG A 123 16.56 -6.24 -10.09
C ARG A 123 15.45 -7.02 -10.79
N LEU A 124 14.24 -7.00 -10.25
CA LEU A 124 13.06 -7.67 -10.80
C LEU A 124 12.49 -6.95 -12.02
N ARG A 125 12.49 -5.61 -12.02
CA ARG A 125 12.02 -4.77 -13.12
C ARG A 125 13.02 -3.65 -13.43
N PRO A 126 14.07 -3.93 -14.23
CA PRO A 126 15.16 -2.98 -14.48
C PRO A 126 14.75 -1.71 -15.20
N ASN A 127 13.55 -1.65 -15.79
CA ASN A 127 13.06 -0.50 -16.55
C ASN A 127 12.06 0.37 -15.78
N ASP A 128 11.79 0.11 -14.49
CA ASP A 128 10.88 0.93 -13.70
C ASP A 128 11.47 2.30 -13.35
N GLU A 129 10.97 3.34 -14.03
CA GLU A 129 11.37 4.73 -13.82
C GLU A 129 10.97 5.28 -12.46
N THR A 130 9.84 4.82 -11.90
CA THR A 130 9.35 5.30 -10.61
C THR A 130 10.26 4.80 -9.49
N THR A 131 10.63 3.52 -9.54
CA THR A 131 11.60 2.96 -8.59
C THR A 131 12.96 3.67 -8.69
N ARG A 132 13.48 3.93 -9.91
CA ARG A 132 14.73 4.69 -10.10
C ARG A 132 14.65 6.11 -9.54
N ALA A 133 13.56 6.82 -9.78
CA ALA A 133 13.35 8.17 -9.26
C ALA A 133 13.33 8.19 -7.73
N ASN A 134 12.67 7.21 -7.11
CA ASN A 134 12.62 7.07 -5.65
C ASN A 134 14.01 6.76 -5.06
N LEU A 135 14.79 5.88 -5.68
CA LEU A 135 16.18 5.61 -5.28
C LEU A 135 17.07 6.85 -5.44
N GLY A 136 16.89 7.63 -6.51
CA GLY A 136 17.61 8.89 -6.70
C GLY A 136 17.30 9.95 -5.62
N LYS A 137 16.03 10.04 -5.17
CA LYS A 137 15.63 10.86 -4.03
C LYS A 137 16.30 10.38 -2.73
N LEU A 138 16.31 9.06 -2.50
CA LEU A 138 16.96 8.44 -1.35
C LEU A 138 18.47 8.75 -1.30
N TYR A 139 19.19 8.60 -2.40
CA TYR A 139 20.62 8.93 -2.45
C TYR A 139 20.91 10.42 -2.29
N SER A 140 19.99 11.29 -2.73
CA SER A 140 20.11 12.71 -2.46
C SER A 140 19.95 13.02 -0.97
N LEU A 141 19.10 12.27 -0.25
CA LEU A 141 18.99 12.34 1.19
C LEU A 141 20.24 11.80 1.91
N PHE A 142 20.81 10.68 1.44
CA PHE A 142 22.08 10.16 1.96
C PHE A 142 23.19 11.20 1.92
N ARG A 143 23.39 11.87 0.78
CA ARG A 143 24.40 12.94 0.67
C ARG A 143 24.16 14.08 1.66
N LYS A 144 22.90 14.49 1.86
CA LYS A 144 22.55 15.54 2.84
C LYS A 144 22.80 15.13 4.28
N GLN A 145 22.71 13.83 4.59
CA GLN A 145 22.92 13.28 5.93
C GLN A 145 24.33 12.70 6.15
N GLY A 146 25.22 12.79 5.16
CA GLY A 146 26.56 12.19 5.23
C GLY A 146 26.56 10.65 5.24
N LEU A 147 25.46 10.02 4.84
CA LEU A 147 25.32 8.56 4.73
C LEU A 147 25.88 8.06 3.40
N GLN A 148 26.27 6.79 3.37
CA GLN A 148 26.80 6.13 2.18
C GLN A 148 25.81 5.07 1.66
N PRO A 149 25.59 4.97 0.34
CA PRO A 149 24.89 3.83 -0.26
C PRO A 149 25.51 2.50 0.15
N ARG A 150 24.69 1.45 0.27
CA ARG A 150 25.20 0.09 0.36
C ARG A 150 26.01 -0.19 -0.90
N GLN A 151 27.25 -0.62 -0.72
CA GLN A 151 28.08 -1.06 -1.82
C GLN A 151 27.39 -2.26 -2.49
N VAL A 152 26.88 -2.06 -3.70
CA VAL A 152 26.43 -3.17 -4.54
C VAL A 152 27.71 -3.91 -4.93
N ILE A 153 27.96 -5.07 -4.32
CA ILE A 153 28.99 -5.99 -4.80
C ILE A 153 28.55 -6.36 -6.23
N ARG A 154 29.30 -5.86 -7.21
CA ARG A 154 29.07 -6.16 -8.63
C ARG A 154 29.45 -7.60 -8.94
#